data_AF-A0A7Y5XWY7-F1
#
_entry.id   AF-A0A7Y5XWY7-F1
#
_cell.length_a   1.000
_cell.length_b   1.000
_cell.length_c   1.000
_cell.angle_alpha   90.00
_cell.angle_beta   90.00
_cell.angle_gamma   90.00
#
_symmetry.space_group_name_H-M   'P 1'
#
loop_
_entity.id
_entity.type
_entity.pdbx_description
1 polymer ?
#
loop_
_entity_poly.entity_id
_entity_poly.type
_entity_poly.pdbx_seq_one_letter_code
_entity_poly.pdbx_strand_id
1 'polypeptide(L)'
;LWETKPDLYLSIAKVEPLTRALLDLDCWITGVRRDQSPTRANAPKLGWDAAHELWKANPLADWSDDDCWAYIRERGLPYNPLHDQGYASIGDTHSTLPGTGREGRWAGTDRTECGLHTD
;
A
#
# COMPACT_ATOMS: atom_id res chain seq x y z
N LEU A 1 -19.50 4.12 -8.04
CA LEU A 1 -19.00 2.74 -8.28
C LEU A 1 -18.40 2.15 -7.00
N TRP A 2 -17.54 2.88 -6.30
CA TRP A 2 -16.97 2.46 -5.01
C TRP A 2 -18.02 2.12 -3.93
N GLU A 3 -19.17 2.81 -3.90
CA GLU A 3 -20.28 2.51 -2.97
C GLU A 3 -21.09 1.27 -3.34
N THR A 4 -21.41 1.09 -4.62
CA THR A 4 -22.40 0.10 -5.07
C THR A 4 -21.80 -1.20 -5.61
N LYS A 5 -20.57 -1.14 -6.14
CA LYS A 5 -19.81 -2.28 -6.67
C LYS A 5 -18.32 -2.10 -6.34
N PRO A 6 -17.92 -2.14 -5.06
CA PRO A 6 -16.57 -1.83 -4.61
C PRO A 6 -15.50 -2.72 -5.25
N ASP A 7 -15.78 -3.99 -5.50
CA ASP A 7 -14.81 -4.91 -6.12
C ASP A 7 -14.58 -4.59 -7.60
N LEU A 8 -15.66 -4.23 -8.32
CA LEU A 8 -15.55 -3.76 -9.69
C LEU A 8 -14.77 -2.44 -9.77
N TYR A 9 -14.99 -1.54 -8.81
CA TYR A 9 -14.19 -0.32 -8.70
C TYR A 9 -12.70 -0.62 -8.53
N LEU A 10 -12.33 -1.47 -7.56
CA LEU A 10 -10.91 -1.82 -7.34
C LEU A 10 -10.30 -2.54 -8.54
N SER A 11 -11.05 -3.44 -9.17
CA SER A 11 -10.59 -4.16 -10.37
C SER A 11 -10.22 -3.19 -11.49
N ILE A 12 -11.09 -2.21 -11.78
CA ILE A 12 -10.87 -1.25 -12.88
C ILE A 12 -9.86 -0.16 -12.50
N ALA A 13 -9.93 0.36 -11.28
CA ALA A 13 -9.15 1.53 -10.86
C ALA A 13 -7.75 1.18 -10.33
N LYS A 14 -7.51 -0.08 -9.94
CA LYS A 14 -6.27 -0.49 -9.25
C LYS A 14 -5.63 -1.74 -9.84
N VAL A 15 -6.37 -2.84 -9.91
CA VAL A 15 -5.80 -4.15 -10.28
C VAL A 15 -5.45 -4.22 -11.76
N GLU A 16 -6.42 -3.99 -12.67
CA GLU A 16 -6.15 -4.05 -14.13
C GLU A 16 -5.04 -3.09 -14.56
N PRO A 17 -5.03 -1.80 -14.13
CA PRO A 17 -3.98 -0.88 -14.56
C PRO A 17 -2.61 -1.29 -14.05
N LEU A 18 -2.53 -1.87 -12.84
CA LEU A 18 -1.28 -2.41 -12.32
C LEU A 18 -0.82 -3.60 -13.17
N THR A 19 -1.68 -4.60 -13.38
CA THR A 19 -1.35 -5.79 -14.18
C THR A 19 -0.82 -5.39 -15.55
N ARG A 20 -1.51 -4.46 -16.24
CA ARG A 20 -1.09 -3.96 -17.55
C ARG A 20 0.25 -3.22 -17.50
N ALA A 21 0.54 -2.47 -16.43
CA ALA A 21 1.81 -1.77 -16.28
C ALA A 21 2.99 -2.71 -15.98
N LEU A 22 2.74 -3.91 -15.46
CA LEU A 22 3.78 -4.87 -15.08
C LEU A 22 4.16 -5.88 -16.18
N LEU A 23 3.38 -6.01 -17.26
CA LEU A 23 3.50 -7.09 -18.25
C LEU A 23 4.90 -7.31 -18.83
N ASP A 24 5.71 -6.26 -19.00
CA ASP A 24 7.03 -6.32 -19.63
C ASP A 24 8.18 -6.01 -18.66
N LEU A 25 7.93 -6.15 -17.35
CA LEU A 25 8.92 -5.85 -16.31
C LEU A 25 9.43 -7.11 -15.63
N ASP A 26 10.72 -7.14 -15.31
CA ASP A 26 11.33 -8.25 -14.57
C ASP A 26 11.09 -8.15 -13.04
N CYS A 27 10.89 -6.93 -12.55
CA CYS A 27 10.76 -6.66 -11.12
C CYS A 27 9.99 -5.37 -10.84
N TRP A 28 9.24 -5.34 -9.73
CA TRP A 28 8.62 -4.14 -9.19
C TRP A 28 8.95 -3.94 -7.70
N ILE A 29 9.09 -2.67 -7.32
CA ILE A 29 9.44 -2.27 -5.96
C ILE A 29 8.20 -1.70 -5.28
N THR A 30 7.91 -2.14 -4.06
CA THR A 30 6.80 -1.59 -3.26
C THR A 30 7.27 -1.03 -1.91
N GLY A 31 6.44 -0.16 -1.33
CA GLY A 31 6.62 0.37 0.03
C GLY A 31 5.97 -0.47 1.13
N VAL A 32 5.72 -1.76 0.89
CA VAL A 32 5.19 -2.68 1.92
C VAL A 32 6.20 -2.82 3.06
N ARG A 33 5.71 -2.67 4.29
CA ARG A 33 6.45 -2.89 5.53
C ARG A 33 5.70 -3.85 6.44
N ARG A 34 6.44 -4.62 7.25
CA ARG A 34 5.86 -5.63 8.14
C ARG A 34 5.08 -5.04 9.31
N ASP A 35 5.39 -3.81 9.71
CA ASP A 35 4.75 -3.10 10.82
C ASP A 35 3.34 -2.55 10.47
N GLN A 36 2.98 -2.52 9.19
CA GLN A 36 1.75 -1.87 8.71
C GLN A 36 0.46 -2.63 9.05
N SER A 37 0.50 -3.97 9.06
CA SER A 37 -0.67 -4.81 9.36
C SER A 37 -0.28 -6.27 9.63
N PRO A 38 -1.12 -7.05 10.32
CA PRO A 38 -0.88 -8.48 10.54
C PRO A 38 -0.70 -9.28 9.24
N THR A 39 -1.42 -8.91 8.17
CA THR A 39 -1.31 -9.55 6.84
C THR A 39 0.05 -9.34 6.19
N ARG A 40 0.82 -8.32 6.60
CA ARG A 40 2.12 -7.97 6.03
C ARG A 40 3.31 -8.42 6.90
N ALA A 41 3.05 -8.98 8.08
CA ALA A 41 4.09 -9.30 9.07
C ALA A 41 5.22 -10.20 8.54
N ASN A 42 4.92 -11.04 7.54
CA ASN A 42 5.87 -11.97 6.92
C ASN A 42 6.34 -11.55 5.52
N ALA A 43 6.07 -10.30 5.10
CA ALA A 43 6.44 -9.83 3.77
C ALA A 43 7.95 -10.04 3.51
N PRO A 44 8.35 -10.74 2.43
CA PRO A 44 9.76 -10.95 2.11
C PRO A 44 10.37 -9.65 1.59
N LYS A 45 11.69 -9.46 1.77
CA LYS A 45 12.41 -8.35 1.12
C LYS A 45 12.47 -8.51 -0.40
N LEU A 46 12.52 -9.74 -0.87
CA LEU A 46 12.45 -10.11 -2.29
C LEU A 46 11.68 -11.44 -2.39
N GLY A 47 10.68 -11.51 -3.25
CA GLY A 47 9.89 -12.71 -3.50
C GLY A 47 9.41 -12.76 -4.94
N TRP A 48 9.02 -13.95 -5.39
CA TRP A 48 8.36 -14.11 -6.70
C TRP A 48 6.87 -13.76 -6.56
N ASP A 49 6.39 -12.85 -7.38
CA ASP A 49 4.96 -12.51 -7.47
C ASP A 49 4.32 -13.39 -8.54
N ALA A 50 3.71 -14.49 -8.11
CA ALA A 50 3.07 -15.44 -9.01
C ALA A 50 1.84 -14.87 -9.72
N ALA A 51 1.21 -13.82 -9.18
CA ALA A 51 0.02 -13.22 -9.80
C ALA A 51 0.38 -12.38 -11.03
N HIS A 52 1.60 -11.83 -11.06
CA HIS A 52 2.07 -10.96 -12.12
C HIS A 52 3.29 -11.53 -12.89
N GLU A 53 3.79 -12.71 -12.51
CA GLU A 53 4.91 -13.42 -13.14
C GLU A 53 6.23 -12.62 -13.20
N LEU A 54 6.54 -11.89 -12.12
CA LEU A 54 7.79 -11.12 -11.98
C LEU A 54 8.30 -11.08 -10.53
N TRP A 55 9.49 -10.55 -10.31
CA TRP A 55 10.03 -10.35 -8.96
C TRP A 55 9.40 -9.17 -8.25
N LYS A 56 9.15 -9.29 -6.95
CA LYS A 56 8.66 -8.19 -6.09
C LYS A 56 9.66 -7.91 -4.98
N ALA A 57 10.15 -6.67 -4.92
CA ALA A 57 11.06 -6.20 -3.89
C ALA A 57 10.34 -5.27 -2.91
N ASN A 58 10.56 -5.52 -1.62
CA ASN A 58 10.09 -4.68 -0.50
C ASN A 58 11.31 -4.24 0.32
N PRO A 59 12.09 -3.24 -0.14
CA PRO A 59 13.35 -2.85 0.50
C PRO A 59 13.18 -2.39 1.95
N LEU A 60 12.01 -1.84 2.25
CA LEU A 60 11.63 -1.31 3.56
C LEU A 60 10.85 -2.33 4.42
N ALA A 61 10.86 -3.62 4.06
CA ALA A 61 10.05 -4.62 4.76
C ALA A 61 10.29 -4.65 6.28
N ASP A 62 11.52 -4.41 6.71
CA ASP A 62 11.96 -4.39 8.12
C ASP A 62 11.98 -3.00 8.76
N TRP A 63 11.58 -1.96 8.04
CA TRP A 63 11.48 -0.61 8.60
C TRP A 63 10.17 -0.45 9.37
N SER A 64 10.25 0.26 10.49
CA SER A 64 9.09 0.81 11.19
C SER A 64 8.63 2.13 10.55
N ASP A 65 7.46 2.61 10.97
CA ASP A 65 6.97 3.95 10.63
C ASP A 65 7.93 5.04 11.13
N ASP A 66 8.48 4.86 12.34
CA ASP A 66 9.45 5.78 12.93
C ASP A 66 10.75 5.84 12.11
N ASP A 67 11.23 4.71 11.59
CA ASP A 67 12.40 4.67 10.69
C ASP A 67 12.14 5.48 9.41
N CYS A 68 10.94 5.32 8.82
CA CYS A 68 10.55 6.06 7.62
C CYS A 68 10.53 7.57 7.88
N TRP A 69 9.91 7.98 8.99
CA TRP A 69 9.82 9.39 9.37
C TRP A 69 11.17 9.99 9.77
N ALA A 70 12.01 9.22 10.45
CA ALA A 70 13.39 9.63 10.75
C ALA A 70 14.15 9.93 9.46
N TYR A 71 14.06 9.05 8.47
CA TYR A 71 14.73 9.23 7.18
C TYR A 71 14.19 10.42 6.39
N ILE A 72 12.86 10.59 6.33
CA ILE A 72 12.22 11.75 5.68
C ILE A 72 12.74 13.06 6.28
N ARG A 73 12.80 13.16 7.62
CA ARG A 73 13.26 14.36 8.32
C ARG A 73 14.77 14.59 8.16
N GLU A 74 15.59 13.56 8.35
CA GLU A 74 17.06 13.65 8.22
C GLU A 74 17.46 14.13 6.83
N ARG A 75 16.75 13.66 5.80
CA ARG A 75 17.06 13.94 4.40
C ARG A 75 16.27 15.12 3.81
N GLY A 76 15.38 15.74 4.59
CA GLY A 76 14.53 16.83 4.12
C GLY A 76 13.66 16.45 2.93
N LEU A 77 13.13 15.22 2.91
CA LEU A 77 12.31 14.74 1.80
C LEU A 77 10.90 15.36 1.85
N PRO A 78 10.30 15.68 0.69
CA PRO A 78 8.90 16.06 0.64
C PRO A 78 8.01 14.86 1.01
N TYR A 79 6.92 15.14 1.72
CA TYR A 79 5.88 14.17 2.06
C TYR A 79 4.49 14.77 1.83
N ASN A 80 3.44 13.94 1.87
CA ASN A 80 2.08 14.42 1.64
C ASN A 80 1.58 15.27 2.84
N PRO A 81 1.14 16.54 2.65
CA PRO A 81 0.67 17.40 3.75
C PRO A 81 -0.52 16.84 4.55
N LEU A 82 -1.23 15.85 4.02
CA LEU A 82 -2.28 15.16 4.77
C LEU A 82 -1.73 14.41 6.01
N HIS A 83 -0.45 14.05 6.03
CA HIS A 83 0.15 13.49 7.24
C HIS A 83 0.11 14.47 8.42
N ASP A 84 0.28 15.77 8.18
CA ASP A 84 0.16 16.81 9.21
C ASP A 84 -1.30 17.03 9.66
N GLN A 85 -2.25 16.53 8.86
CA GLN A 85 -3.68 16.56 9.15
C GLN A 85 -4.18 15.24 9.77
N GLY A 86 -3.25 14.38 10.20
CA GLY A 86 -3.56 13.13 10.89
C GLY A 86 -3.89 11.96 9.96
N TYR A 87 -3.50 11.98 8.68
CA TYR A 87 -3.68 10.84 7.79
C TYR A 87 -2.41 9.97 7.74
N ALA A 88 -2.29 8.97 8.62
CA ALA A 88 -1.12 8.08 8.60
C ALA A 88 -1.07 7.16 7.36
N SER A 89 -2.23 6.72 6.84
CA SER A 89 -2.33 5.86 5.66
C SER A 89 -3.27 6.48 4.62
N ILE A 90 -2.74 6.79 3.43
CA ILE A 90 -3.47 7.54 2.41
C ILE A 90 -3.85 6.63 1.23
N GLY A 91 -5.11 6.69 0.80
CA GLY A 91 -5.63 6.02 -0.38
C GLY A 91 -6.53 6.95 -1.20
N ASP A 92 -7.68 6.46 -1.66
CA ASP A 92 -8.62 7.28 -2.41
C ASP A 92 -9.42 8.16 -1.43
N THR A 93 -9.87 9.32 -1.88
CA THR A 93 -10.58 10.31 -1.04
C THR A 93 -11.86 9.77 -0.38
N HIS A 94 -12.54 8.82 -1.03
CA HIS A 94 -13.78 8.20 -0.53
C HIS A 94 -13.56 7.01 0.41
N SER A 95 -12.32 6.57 0.62
CA SER A 95 -11.98 5.39 1.43
C SER A 95 -10.80 5.60 2.37
N THR A 96 -10.53 6.87 2.71
CA THR A 96 -9.44 7.30 3.59
C THR A 96 -9.95 8.35 4.57
N LEU A 97 -9.78 8.09 5.86
CA LEU A 97 -10.04 9.02 6.96
C LEU A 97 -8.75 9.25 7.78
N PRO A 98 -8.67 10.33 8.58
CA PRO A 98 -7.61 10.51 9.55
C PRO A 98 -7.52 9.33 10.53
N GLY A 99 -6.31 8.98 10.94
CA GLY A 99 -5.99 7.88 11.84
C GLY A 99 -4.48 7.77 12.09
N THR A 100 -4.12 7.00 13.09
CA THR A 100 -2.73 6.70 13.49
C THR A 100 -2.11 5.53 12.73
N GLY A 101 -2.88 4.83 11.90
CA GLY A 101 -2.41 3.72 11.11
C GLY A 101 -3.32 3.43 9.90
N ARG A 102 -3.51 2.14 9.60
CA ARG A 102 -4.33 1.69 8.47
C ARG A 102 -5.83 1.63 8.78
N GLU A 103 -6.26 1.84 10.01
CA GLU A 103 -7.66 1.86 10.42
C GLU A 103 -8.48 2.97 9.73
N GLY A 104 -7.82 4.05 9.29
CA GLY A 104 -8.45 5.09 8.47
C GLY A 104 -8.81 4.60 7.05
N ARG A 105 -8.30 3.45 6.62
CA ARG A 105 -8.59 2.85 5.31
C ARG A 105 -9.81 1.94 5.41
N TRP A 106 -10.79 2.15 4.54
CA TRP A 106 -12.03 1.36 4.52
C TRP A 106 -12.76 1.30 5.88
N ALA A 107 -12.66 2.39 6.65
CA ALA A 107 -13.30 2.50 7.96
C ALA A 107 -14.80 2.17 7.88
N GLY A 108 -15.26 1.31 8.79
CA GLY A 108 -16.65 0.82 8.81
C GLY A 108 -16.94 -0.36 7.89
N THR A 109 -15.91 -1.03 7.36
CA THR A 109 -16.04 -2.27 6.57
C THR A 109 -15.09 -3.35 7.08
N ASP A 110 -15.35 -4.63 6.77
CA ASP A 110 -14.46 -5.75 7.11
C ASP A 110 -13.22 -5.85 6.19
N ARG A 111 -13.00 -4.85 5.31
CA ARG A 111 -11.94 -4.90 4.30
C ARG A 111 -10.61 -4.41 4.86
N THR A 112 -9.58 -5.21 4.63
CA THR A 112 -8.22 -4.92 5.12
C THR A 112 -7.23 -4.56 3.99
N GLU A 113 -7.48 -5.02 2.76
CA GLU A 113 -6.59 -4.81 1.62
C GLU A 113 -7.34 -4.44 0.33
N CYS A 114 -6.61 -3.82 -0.60
CA CYS A 114 -7.16 -3.23 -1.84
C CYS A 114 -7.00 -4.09 -3.10
N GLY A 115 -6.43 -5.29 -2.98
CA GLY A 115 -6.19 -6.20 -4.10
C GLY A 115 -4.91 -5.93 -4.90
N LEU A 116 -4.11 -4.91 -4.54
CA LEU A 116 -2.78 -4.68 -5.17
C LEU A 116 -1.68 -5.62 -4.66
N HIS A 117 -1.90 -6.25 -3.50
CA HIS A 117 -0.96 -7.18 -2.89
C HIS A 117 -1.78 -8.39 -2.47
N THR A 118 -1.60 -9.49 -3.18
CA THR A 118 -2.40 -10.72 -3.04
C THR A 118 -1.56 -11.96 -2.84
N ASP A 119 -0.24 -11.78 -2.73
CA ASP A 119 0.78 -12.80 -2.47
C ASP A 119 0.63 -13.44 -1.08
#